data_AF-A0A285PJ07-F1
#
_entry.id   AF-A0A285PJ07-F1
#
_cell.length_a   1.000
_cell.length_b   1.000
_cell.length_c   1.000
_cell.angle_alpha   90.00
_cell.angle_beta   90.00
_cell.angle_gamma   90.00
#
_symmetry.space_group_name_H-M   'P 1'
#
loop_
_entity.id
_entity.type
_entity.pdbx_description
1 polymer ?
#
loop_
_entity_poly.entity_id
_entity_poly.type
_entity_poly.pdbx_seq_one_letter_code
_entity_poly.pdbx_strand_id
1 'polypeptide(L)'
;MSEIELKPCLYCKEKRVSIDIEVIEAPTEYNAIARCNNCDAQGPGAYRHETKEVAMTEAAGLWNARPLENAAKPYTYIGKDGHAVLARDLEDQRDAAHKRIEELEEASARLFCHLADAKSALKMHHRWHLDCDELDSYAVPDGQGGWIGLNRAEEYADSSMHDITEAILSKGDT
;
A
#
# COMPACT_ATOMS: atom_id res chain seq x y z
N MET A 1 -8.30 -47.04 -23.45
CA MET A 1 -8.98 -46.58 -22.22
C MET A 1 -9.81 -45.37 -22.60
N SER A 2 -11.08 -45.32 -22.22
CA SER A 2 -11.91 -44.13 -22.38
C SER A 2 -11.29 -42.98 -21.60
N GLU A 3 -11.14 -41.82 -22.24
CA GLU A 3 -10.61 -40.61 -21.61
C GLU A 3 -11.57 -40.19 -20.48
N ILE A 4 -11.05 -40.07 -19.25
CA ILE A 4 -11.88 -39.67 -18.10
C ILE A 4 -12.22 -38.19 -18.26
N GLU A 5 -13.49 -37.86 -18.45
CA GLU A 5 -13.92 -36.46 -18.61
C GLU A 5 -13.82 -35.70 -17.28
N LEU A 6 -13.08 -34.58 -17.28
CA LEU A 6 -12.89 -33.71 -16.13
C LEU A 6 -13.68 -32.41 -16.28
N LYS A 7 -14.40 -32.00 -15.22
CA LYS A 7 -15.06 -30.68 -15.16
C LYS A 7 -14.01 -29.55 -15.28
N PRO A 8 -14.34 -28.39 -15.88
CA PRO A 8 -13.42 -27.27 -16.07
C PRO A 8 -12.81 -26.73 -14.77
N CYS A 9 -11.61 -26.17 -14.83
CA CYS A 9 -10.93 -25.60 -13.66
C CYS A 9 -11.82 -24.60 -12.89
N LEU A 10 -11.80 -24.69 -11.56
CA LEU A 10 -12.60 -23.79 -10.72
C LEU A 10 -12.13 -22.35 -10.78
N TYR A 11 -10.83 -22.13 -10.91
CA TYR A 11 -10.20 -20.82 -10.85
C TYR A 11 -10.24 -20.11 -12.20
N CYS A 12 -9.65 -20.71 -13.24
CA CYS A 12 -9.58 -20.09 -14.56
C CYS A 12 -10.72 -20.47 -15.53
N LYS A 13 -11.63 -21.38 -15.14
CA LYS A 13 -12.75 -21.88 -15.96
C LYS A 13 -12.38 -22.62 -17.25
N GLU A 14 -11.08 -22.77 -17.54
CA GLU A 14 -10.58 -23.51 -18.69
C GLU A 14 -10.77 -25.03 -18.54
N LYS A 15 -10.97 -25.71 -19.67
CA LYS A 15 -11.04 -27.19 -19.76
C LYS A 15 -9.66 -27.87 -19.83
N ARG A 16 -8.59 -27.15 -19.48
CA ARG A 16 -7.20 -27.65 -19.49
C ARG A 16 -6.86 -28.33 -18.17
N VAL A 17 -7.50 -29.45 -17.87
CA VAL A 17 -7.30 -30.22 -16.64
C VAL A 17 -6.84 -31.63 -17.00
N SER A 18 -5.82 -32.14 -16.33
CA SER A 18 -5.32 -33.51 -16.47
C SER A 18 -5.12 -34.16 -15.10
N ILE A 19 -5.03 -35.50 -15.07
CA ILE A 19 -4.62 -36.23 -13.88
C ILE A 19 -3.10 -36.41 -13.94
N ASP A 20 -2.40 -35.88 -12.93
CA ASP A 20 -0.99 -36.13 -12.66
C ASP A 20 -0.87 -37.35 -11.74
N ILE A 21 0.17 -38.18 -11.95
CA ILE A 21 0.31 -39.49 -11.31
C ILE A 21 1.76 -39.67 -10.85
N GLU A 22 1.92 -40.04 -9.59
CA GLU A 22 3.21 -40.29 -8.96
C GLU A 22 3.27 -41.74 -8.44
N VAL A 23 4.44 -42.36 -8.58
CA VAL A 23 4.73 -43.69 -8.02
C VAL A 23 5.58 -43.45 -6.77
N ILE A 24 5.05 -43.80 -5.59
CA ILE A 24 5.71 -43.49 -4.30
C ILE A 24 6.77 -44.52 -3.97
N GLU A 25 6.39 -45.79 -3.93
CA GLU A 25 7.27 -46.85 -3.42
C GLU A 25 6.97 -48.17 -4.14
N ALA A 26 8.03 -48.83 -4.59
CA ALA A 26 7.91 -50.13 -5.25
C ALA A 26 7.56 -51.21 -4.19
N PRO A 27 6.58 -52.08 -4.47
CA PRO A 27 6.20 -52.44 -5.82
C PRO A 27 4.79 -52.03 -6.25
N THR A 28 4.05 -51.06 -5.65
CA THR A 28 2.71 -50.70 -6.20
C THR A 28 1.95 -49.50 -5.59
N GLU A 29 2.55 -48.56 -4.86
CA GLU A 29 1.76 -47.39 -4.39
C GLU A 29 1.71 -46.26 -5.44
N TYR A 30 0.50 -45.97 -5.93
CA TYR A 30 0.21 -44.88 -6.84
C TYR A 30 -0.53 -43.75 -6.12
N ASN A 31 -0.07 -42.53 -6.34
CA ASN A 31 -0.80 -41.30 -6.05
C ASN A 31 -1.30 -40.69 -7.36
N ALA A 32 -2.47 -40.07 -7.32
CA ALA A 32 -2.97 -39.28 -8.43
C ALA A 32 -3.64 -38.00 -7.95
N ILE A 33 -3.52 -36.93 -8.74
CA ILE A 33 -4.12 -35.62 -8.42
C ILE A 33 -4.58 -34.95 -9.71
N ALA A 34 -5.75 -34.31 -9.68
CA ALA A 34 -6.19 -33.48 -10.79
C ALA A 34 -5.46 -32.13 -10.76
N ARG A 35 -4.95 -31.68 -11.91
CA ARG A 35 -4.19 -30.44 -12.05
C ARG A 35 -4.67 -29.63 -13.25
N CYS A 36 -4.80 -28.32 -13.07
CA CYS A 36 -5.08 -27.40 -14.17
C CYS A 36 -3.78 -26.93 -14.83
N ASN A 37 -3.58 -27.26 -16.10
CA ASN A 37 -2.39 -26.91 -16.87
C ASN A 37 -2.31 -25.42 -17.26
N ASN A 38 -3.32 -24.62 -16.90
CA ASN A 38 -3.33 -23.18 -17.18
C ASN A 38 -2.93 -22.31 -15.99
N CYS A 39 -3.40 -22.65 -14.79
CA CYS A 39 -3.20 -21.84 -13.57
C CYS A 39 -2.53 -22.63 -12.43
N ASP A 40 -2.09 -23.85 -12.72
CA ASP A 40 -1.43 -24.77 -11.80
C ASP A 40 -2.24 -25.19 -10.56
N ALA A 41 -3.54 -24.86 -10.53
CA ALA A 41 -4.42 -25.26 -9.44
C ALA A 41 -4.53 -26.79 -9.35
N GLN A 42 -4.36 -27.31 -8.13
CA GLN A 42 -4.42 -28.74 -7.81
C GLN A 42 -5.73 -29.09 -7.07
N GLY A 43 -6.25 -30.27 -7.36
CA GLY A 43 -7.41 -30.84 -6.67
C GLY A 43 -7.01 -31.67 -5.44
N PRO A 44 -7.98 -32.31 -4.78
CA PRO A 44 -7.67 -33.34 -3.79
C PRO A 44 -6.89 -34.50 -4.42
N GLY A 45 -5.89 -35.01 -3.70
CA GLY A 45 -5.14 -36.20 -4.11
C GLY A 45 -5.81 -37.50 -3.70
N ALA A 46 -5.67 -38.51 -4.54
CA ALA A 46 -5.95 -39.92 -4.28
C ALA A 46 -4.62 -40.60 -3.94
N TYR A 47 -4.50 -41.18 -2.75
CA TYR A 47 -3.19 -41.60 -2.20
C TYR A 47 -3.13 -43.09 -1.91
N ARG A 48 -1.94 -43.69 -2.11
CA ARG A 48 -1.61 -45.06 -1.71
C ARG A 48 -2.53 -46.13 -2.33
N HIS A 49 -2.81 -46.00 -3.62
CA HIS A 49 -3.58 -47.02 -4.33
C HIS A 49 -2.69 -48.08 -4.95
N GLU A 50 -3.16 -49.33 -4.92
CA GLU A 50 -2.44 -50.49 -5.47
C GLU A 50 -2.36 -50.48 -7.00
N THR A 51 -3.21 -49.71 -7.69
CA THR A 51 -3.20 -49.59 -9.14
C THR A 51 -3.34 -48.16 -9.60
N LYS A 52 -2.71 -47.86 -10.74
CA LYS A 52 -2.78 -46.57 -11.42
C LYS A 52 -4.24 -46.20 -11.75
N GLU A 53 -5.01 -47.16 -12.24
CA GLU A 53 -6.39 -46.97 -12.69
C GLU A 53 -7.31 -46.56 -11.54
N VAL A 54 -7.13 -47.15 -10.36
CA VAL A 54 -7.89 -46.79 -9.15
C VAL A 54 -7.51 -45.38 -8.70
N ALA A 55 -6.22 -45.05 -8.63
CA ALA A 55 -5.77 -43.71 -8.27
C ALA A 55 -6.34 -42.64 -9.21
N MET A 56 -6.28 -42.87 -10.53
CA MET A 56 -6.81 -41.93 -11.53
C MET A 56 -8.31 -41.74 -11.42
N THR A 57 -9.06 -42.83 -11.22
CA THR A 57 -10.52 -42.79 -11.12
C THR A 57 -10.96 -42.06 -9.87
N GLU A 58 -10.29 -42.30 -8.75
CA GLU A 58 -10.56 -41.61 -7.50
C GLU A 58 -10.21 -40.12 -7.57
N ALA A 59 -9.03 -39.76 -8.09
CA ALA A 59 -8.64 -38.36 -8.28
C ALA A 59 -9.62 -37.60 -9.19
N ALA A 60 -10.06 -38.24 -10.27
CA ALA A 60 -11.09 -37.68 -11.15
C ALA A 60 -12.45 -37.57 -10.48
N GLY A 61 -12.84 -38.56 -9.66
CA GLY A 61 -14.05 -38.54 -8.86
C GLY A 61 -14.05 -37.39 -7.84
N LEU A 62 -12.97 -37.25 -7.08
CA LEU A 62 -12.77 -36.16 -6.12
C LEU A 62 -12.78 -34.79 -6.81
N TRP A 63 -12.13 -34.67 -7.96
CA TRP A 63 -12.22 -33.47 -8.79
C TRP A 63 -13.68 -33.23 -9.17
N ASN A 64 -14.34 -34.16 -9.85
CA ASN A 64 -15.68 -33.93 -10.40
C ASN A 64 -16.79 -33.78 -9.35
N ALA A 65 -16.63 -34.36 -8.17
CA ALA A 65 -17.54 -34.23 -7.04
C ALA A 65 -17.36 -32.91 -6.27
N ARG A 66 -16.32 -32.13 -6.57
CA ARG A 66 -16.08 -30.86 -5.88
C ARG A 66 -17.31 -29.94 -5.99
N PRO A 67 -17.75 -29.32 -4.87
CA PRO A 67 -18.84 -28.36 -4.91
C PRO A 67 -18.44 -27.15 -5.75
N LEU A 68 -19.15 -26.92 -6.87
CA LEU A 68 -18.99 -25.72 -7.69
C LEU A 68 -19.35 -24.45 -6.91
N GLU A 69 -20.11 -24.59 -5.82
CA GLU A 69 -20.59 -23.49 -4.97
C GLU A 69 -19.51 -22.94 -4.02
N ASN A 70 -18.45 -23.71 -3.75
CA ASN A 70 -17.28 -23.22 -2.99
C ASN A 70 -16.10 -22.83 -3.89
N ALA A 71 -16.21 -23.09 -5.19
CA ALA A 71 -15.15 -22.89 -6.18
C ALA A 71 -14.89 -21.44 -6.59
N ALA A 72 -15.81 -20.55 -6.22
CA ALA A 72 -15.78 -19.15 -6.59
C ALA A 72 -16.17 -18.27 -5.39
N LYS A 73 -15.96 -18.74 -4.16
CA LYS A 73 -15.84 -17.81 -3.04
C LYS A 73 -14.42 -17.25 -3.13
N PRO A 74 -14.23 -15.98 -3.53
CA PRO A 74 -12.93 -15.35 -3.32
C PRO A 74 -12.62 -15.52 -1.84
N TYR A 75 -11.37 -15.81 -1.48
CA TYR A 75 -10.94 -15.91 -0.10
C TYR A 75 -11.53 -14.73 0.67
N THR A 76 -12.56 -15.02 1.47
CA THR A 76 -13.38 -14.02 2.13
C THR A 76 -12.80 -13.92 3.51
N TYR A 77 -11.99 -12.88 3.71
CA TYR A 77 -11.50 -12.55 5.03
C TYR A 77 -12.66 -11.93 5.80
N ILE A 78 -12.82 -12.28 7.08
CA ILE A 78 -13.72 -11.53 7.95
C ILE A 78 -12.93 -10.31 8.43
N GLY A 79 -13.35 -9.13 8.00
CA GLY A 79 -12.82 -7.85 8.45
C GLY A 79 -12.97 -7.68 9.96
N LYS A 80 -12.23 -6.73 10.54
CA LYS A 80 -12.32 -6.44 11.99
C LYS A 80 -13.73 -5.98 12.42
N ASP A 81 -14.54 -5.54 11.47
CA ASP A 81 -15.95 -5.17 11.61
C ASP A 81 -16.92 -6.36 11.47
N GLY A 82 -16.42 -7.58 11.25
CA GLY A 82 -17.22 -8.78 11.08
C GLY A 82 -17.79 -8.96 9.66
N HIS A 83 -17.48 -8.07 8.72
CA HIS A 83 -17.96 -8.16 7.35
C HIS A 83 -16.99 -8.94 6.45
N ALA A 84 -17.55 -9.67 5.49
CA ALA A 84 -16.75 -10.43 4.54
C ALA A 84 -16.10 -9.48 3.51
N VAL A 85 -14.78 -9.57 3.36
CA VAL A 85 -13.98 -8.77 2.43
C VAL A 85 -13.29 -9.71 1.43
N LEU A 86 -13.36 -9.38 0.14
CA LEU A 86 -12.70 -10.16 -0.90
C LEU A 86 -11.20 -9.82 -0.94
N ALA A 87 -10.35 -10.83 -1.14
CA ALA A 87 -8.91 -10.62 -1.28
C ALA A 87 -8.54 -9.57 -2.36
N ARG A 88 -9.30 -9.53 -3.46
CA ARG A 88 -9.13 -8.54 -4.53
C ARG A 88 -9.42 -7.10 -4.05
N ASP A 89 -10.46 -6.92 -3.23
CA ASP A 89 -10.79 -5.60 -2.70
C ASP A 89 -9.68 -5.08 -1.78
N LEU A 90 -8.98 -5.98 -1.07
CA LEU A 90 -7.80 -5.63 -0.26
C LEU A 90 -6.59 -5.27 -1.13
N GLU A 91 -6.39 -5.95 -2.26
CA GLU A 91 -5.35 -5.60 -3.23
C GLU A 91 -5.61 -4.23 -3.86
N ASP A 92 -6.85 -3.96 -4.30
CA ASP A 92 -7.24 -2.66 -4.86
C ASP A 92 -7.08 -1.54 -3.82
N GLN A 93 -7.45 -1.78 -2.55
CA GLN A 93 -7.24 -0.83 -1.45
C GLN A 93 -5.75 -0.58 -1.16
N ARG A 94 -4.92 -1.62 -1.17
CA ARG A 94 -3.47 -1.49 -0.99
C ARG A 94 -2.86 -0.66 -2.11
N ASP A 95 -3.21 -0.96 -3.36
CA ASP A 95 -2.64 -0.28 -4.52
C ASP A 95 -3.09 1.20 -4.55
N ALA A 96 -4.34 1.49 -4.17
CA ALA A 96 -4.81 2.85 -3.97
C ALA A 96 -4.06 3.59 -2.84
N ALA A 97 -3.77 2.91 -1.72
CA ALA A 97 -3.02 3.48 -0.62
C ALA A 97 -1.56 3.78 -1.01
N HIS A 98 -0.90 2.88 -1.74
CA HIS A 98 0.46 3.10 -2.26
C HIS A 98 0.52 4.30 -3.19
N LYS A 99 -0.41 4.40 -4.15
CA LYS A 99 -0.51 5.57 -5.03
C LYS A 99 -0.71 6.86 -4.24
N ARG A 100 -1.52 6.83 -3.17
CA ARG A 100 -1.74 8.01 -2.33
C ARG A 100 -0.49 8.44 -1.57
N ILE A 101 0.33 7.49 -1.12
CA ILE A 101 1.61 7.77 -0.47
C ILE A 101 2.55 8.47 -1.45
N GLU A 102 2.69 7.95 -2.68
CA GLU A 102 3.51 8.58 -3.74
C GLU A 102 3.07 10.04 -4.00
N GLU A 103 1.76 10.27 -4.15
CA GLU A 103 1.21 11.63 -4.34
C GLU A 103 1.55 12.58 -3.17
N LEU A 104 1.53 12.07 -1.94
CA LEU A 104 1.85 12.86 -0.74
C LEU A 104 3.35 13.16 -0.62
N GLU A 105 4.20 12.22 -1.00
CA GLU A 105 5.65 12.42 -1.03
C GLU A 105 6.04 13.50 -2.05
N GLU A 106 5.45 13.47 -3.25
CA GLU A 106 5.65 14.52 -4.25
C GLU A 106 5.14 15.89 -3.77
N ALA A 107 3.97 15.94 -3.13
CA ALA A 107 3.42 17.18 -2.59
C ALA A 107 4.31 17.76 -1.47
N SER A 108 4.84 16.89 -0.60
CA SER A 108 5.79 17.25 0.45
C SER A 108 7.07 17.85 -0.14
N ALA A 109 7.65 17.20 -1.16
CA ALA A 109 8.83 17.72 -1.84
C ALA A 109 8.60 19.11 -2.46
N ARG A 110 7.44 19.33 -3.11
CA ARG A 110 7.08 20.66 -3.64
C ARG A 110 6.98 21.73 -2.55
N LEU A 111 6.37 21.39 -1.41
CA LEU A 111 6.26 22.31 -0.26
C LEU A 111 7.63 22.68 0.31
N PHE A 112 8.58 21.73 0.38
CA PHE A 112 9.94 22.03 0.81
C PHE A 112 10.65 23.01 -0.13
N CYS A 113 10.48 22.87 -1.45
CA CYS A 113 11.01 23.83 -2.42
C CYS A 113 10.41 25.22 -2.22
N HIS A 114 9.07 25.33 -2.11
CA HIS A 114 8.42 26.62 -1.88
C HIS A 114 8.83 27.30 -0.57
N LEU A 115 9.03 26.51 0.50
CA LEU A 115 9.54 27.04 1.76
C LEU A 115 10.97 27.59 1.61
N ALA A 116 11.82 26.90 0.85
CA ALA A 116 13.17 27.38 0.55
C ALA A 116 13.14 28.69 -0.26
N ASP A 117 12.28 28.78 -1.28
CA ASP A 117 12.10 29.99 -2.08
C ASP A 117 11.59 31.16 -1.22
N ALA A 118 10.59 30.92 -0.36
CA ALA A 118 10.06 31.95 0.54
C ALA A 118 11.13 32.47 1.52
N LYS A 119 11.94 31.57 2.08
CA LYS A 119 13.09 31.94 2.94
C LYS A 119 14.12 32.78 2.18
N SER A 120 14.41 32.39 0.94
CA SER A 120 15.33 33.14 0.07
C SER A 120 14.80 34.54 -0.25
N ALA A 121 13.52 34.66 -0.61
CA ALA A 121 12.86 35.92 -0.88
C ALA A 121 12.84 36.84 0.34
N LEU A 122 12.55 36.31 1.53
CA LEU A 122 12.60 37.08 2.78
C LEU A 122 14.01 37.60 3.07
N LYS A 123 15.03 36.78 2.84
CA LYS A 123 16.44 37.18 3.00
C LYS A 123 16.83 38.28 2.01
N MET A 124 16.41 38.18 0.76
CA MET A 124 16.65 39.21 -0.25
C MET A 124 15.93 40.52 0.09
N HIS A 125 14.68 40.44 0.54
CA HIS A 125 13.91 41.61 0.94
C HIS A 125 14.54 42.30 2.16
N HIS A 126 14.98 41.53 3.15
CA HIS A 126 15.73 42.07 4.28
C HIS A 126 17.04 42.74 3.85
N ARG A 127 17.78 42.13 2.92
CA ARG A 127 19.01 42.72 2.38
C ARG A 127 18.76 44.03 1.66
N TRP A 128 17.67 44.12 0.89
CA TRP A 128 17.26 45.36 0.22
C TRP A 128 17.03 46.51 1.22
N HIS A 129 16.34 46.25 2.34
CA HIS A 129 16.17 47.25 3.42
C HIS A 129 17.50 47.75 4.00
N LEU A 130 18.46 46.85 4.18
CA LEU A 130 19.81 47.22 4.64
C LEU A 130 20.58 48.04 3.60
N ASP A 131 20.45 47.72 2.32
CA ASP A 131 21.20 48.37 1.23
C ASP A 131 20.61 49.74 0.81
N CYS A 132 19.31 49.98 1.05
CA CYS A 132 18.63 51.24 0.68
C CYS A 132 18.74 52.37 1.72
N ASP A 133 19.42 52.15 2.85
CA ASP A 133 19.57 53.13 3.94
C ASP A 133 18.22 53.70 4.47
N GLU A 134 17.10 53.00 4.19
CA GLU A 134 15.76 53.30 4.74
C GLU A 134 15.61 52.82 6.20
N LEU A 135 16.72 52.55 6.88
CA LEU A 135 16.79 51.93 8.21
C LEU A 135 16.16 52.77 9.32
N ASP A 136 16.01 54.08 9.14
CA ASP A 136 15.38 54.97 10.13
C ASP A 136 13.84 54.98 10.06
N SER A 137 13.23 54.23 9.13
CA SER A 137 11.77 54.26 8.91
C SER A 137 11.03 52.98 9.29
N TYR A 138 11.74 51.89 9.63
CA TYR A 138 11.12 50.62 9.98
C TYR A 138 11.29 50.33 11.47
N ALA A 139 10.23 50.59 12.22
CA ALA A 139 10.10 50.20 13.60
C ALA A 139 8.90 49.25 13.79
N VAL A 140 9.02 48.32 14.74
CA VAL A 140 7.89 47.50 15.18
C VAL A 140 7.36 48.01 16.52
N PRO A 141 6.05 47.90 16.80
CA PRO A 141 5.51 48.27 18.11
C PRO A 141 6.15 47.45 19.23
N ASP A 142 6.54 48.09 20.33
CA ASP A 142 7.21 47.43 21.48
C ASP A 142 6.25 46.77 22.48
N GLY A 143 4.93 46.87 22.26
CA GLY A 143 3.90 46.38 23.16
C GLY A 143 3.66 47.23 24.42
N GLN A 144 4.39 48.34 24.60
CA GLN A 144 4.27 49.30 25.71
C GLN A 144 3.89 50.72 25.24
N GLY A 145 3.61 50.89 23.95
CA GLY A 145 3.21 52.16 23.34
C GLY A 145 4.36 52.92 22.68
N GLY A 146 5.53 52.30 22.54
CA GLY A 146 6.69 52.78 21.79
C GLY A 146 6.99 51.94 20.55
N TRP A 147 8.16 52.20 19.95
CA TRP A 147 8.60 51.63 18.67
C TRP A 147 10.08 51.19 18.76
N ILE A 148 10.41 50.02 18.25
CA ILE A 148 11.78 49.47 18.20
C ILE A 148 12.29 49.53 16.76
N GLY A 149 13.36 50.29 16.50
CA GLY A 149 14.02 50.34 15.19
C GLY A 149 14.72 49.02 14.85
N LEU A 150 14.53 48.54 13.62
CA LEU A 150 15.06 47.25 13.12
C LEU A 150 16.56 47.32 12.73
N ASN A 151 17.34 48.20 13.35
CA ASN A 151 18.70 48.55 12.96
C ASN A 151 19.74 47.57 13.57
N ARG A 152 19.29 46.41 14.07
CA ARG A 152 20.12 45.35 14.71
C ARG A 152 19.92 43.98 14.07
N ALA A 153 19.90 43.94 12.73
CA ALA A 153 19.69 42.76 11.89
C ALA A 153 20.52 41.51 12.28
N GLU A 154 21.75 41.67 12.79
CA GLU A 154 22.57 40.54 13.27
C GLU A 154 22.01 39.88 14.53
N GLU A 155 21.33 40.63 15.41
CA GLU A 155 20.59 40.07 16.55
C GLU A 155 19.35 39.30 16.06
N TYR A 156 18.78 39.65 14.90
CA TYR A 156 17.60 38.99 14.31
C TYR A 156 17.92 37.71 13.55
N ALA A 157 19.09 37.60 12.91
CA ALA A 157 19.49 36.43 12.14
C ALA A 157 19.66 35.17 13.02
N ASP A 158 20.04 35.37 14.29
CA ASP A 158 20.17 34.31 15.30
C ASP A 158 19.02 34.29 16.32
N SER A 159 18.17 35.33 16.38
CA SER A 159 16.99 35.29 17.26
C SER A 159 15.89 34.45 16.65
N SER A 160 15.31 33.57 17.47
CA SER A 160 14.12 32.82 17.13
C SER A 160 12.88 33.72 17.11
N MET A 161 12.83 34.65 16.15
CA MET A 161 11.68 35.54 15.92
C MET A 161 10.37 34.75 15.76
N HIS A 162 10.43 33.52 15.24
CA HIS A 162 9.30 32.61 15.27
C HIS A 162 8.86 32.29 16.70
N ASP A 163 9.77 31.81 17.56
CA ASP A 163 9.49 31.46 18.96
C ASP A 163 9.09 32.69 19.80
N ILE A 164 9.68 33.86 19.54
CA ILE A 164 9.34 35.12 20.24
C ILE A 164 7.95 35.61 19.80
N THR A 165 7.64 35.57 18.50
CA THR A 165 6.31 35.92 17.99
C THR A 165 5.26 34.93 18.48
N GLU A 166 5.56 33.64 18.50
CA GLU A 166 4.71 32.57 19.04
C GLU A 166 4.50 32.72 20.55
N ALA A 167 5.52 33.11 21.31
CA ALA A 167 5.43 33.40 22.75
C ALA A 167 4.63 34.67 23.09
N ILE A 168 4.65 35.68 22.22
CA ILE A 168 3.84 36.90 22.38
C ILE A 168 2.38 36.61 22.05
N LEU A 169 2.10 35.89 20.96
CA LEU A 169 0.74 35.52 20.57
C LEU A 169 0.08 34.58 21.58
N SER A 170 0.84 33.65 22.17
CA SER A 170 0.34 32.73 23.22
C SER A 170 0.12 33.37 24.59
N LYS A 171 0.62 34.60 24.81
CA LYS A 171 0.34 35.41 26.02
C LYS A 171 -0.82 36.39 25.84
N GLY A 172 -1.38 36.51 24.64
CA GLY A 172 -2.47 37.44 24.30
C GLY A 172 -3.88 36.99 24.70
N ASP A 173 -4.03 35.78 25.24
CA ASP A 173 -5.31 35.26 25.76
C ASP A 173 -5.38 35.40 27.30
N THR A 174 -5.50 36.64 27.80
CA THR A 174 -6.11 36.97 29.10
C THR A 174 -6.81 38.32 29.05
#